data_AF-A0A8W8LTA5-F1
#
_entry.id   AF-A0A8W8LTA5-F1
#
_cell.length_a   1.000
_cell.length_b   1.000
_cell.length_c   1.000
_cell.angle_alpha   90.00
_cell.angle_beta   90.00
_cell.angle_gamma   90.00
#
_symmetry.space_group_name_H-M   'P 1'
#
loop_
_entity.id
_entity.type
_entity.pdbx_description
1 polymer ?
#
loop_
_entity_poly.entity_id
_entity_poly.type
_entity_poly.pdbx_seq_one_letter_code
_entity_poly.pdbx_strand_id
1 'polypeptide(L)'
;MEKEELIRGINYFEQNRVLIGQIVTDKHLQVAKWLQENLHKTIHSIDVWYFAKGLKKKFLALSKEKECEDLRDWIKSLVNHLHWVLSSTQEDENHSTRRKRWLRPGTKVMEKLELIVNSRQMKRDIPMF
;
A
#
# COMPACT_ATOMS: atom_id res chain seq x y z
N MET A 1 3.91 20.54 7.49
CA MET A 1 5.34 20.34 7.79
C MET A 1 5.96 19.44 6.74
N GLU A 2 5.49 18.20 6.59
CA GLU A 2 5.98 17.22 5.61
C GLU A 2 6.06 17.76 4.15
N LYS A 3 5.03 18.44 3.66
CA LYS A 3 5.05 19.08 2.33
C LYS A 3 6.18 20.12 2.19
N GLU A 4 6.38 20.97 3.20
CA GLU A 4 7.41 22.02 3.17
C GLU A 4 8.81 21.42 3.19
N GLU A 5 9.01 20.36 3.95
CA GLU A 5 10.28 19.63 4.00
C GLU A 5 10.59 18.95 2.66
N LEU A 6 9.59 18.32 2.05
CA LEU A 6 9.72 17.74 0.71
C LEU A 6 10.11 18.81 -0.32
N ILE A 7 9.44 19.96 -0.33
CA ILE A 7 9.73 21.07 -1.24
C ILE A 7 11.18 21.54 -1.07
N ARG A 8 11.64 21.73 0.18
CA ARG A 8 13.03 22.13 0.46
C ARG A 8 14.03 21.09 -0.03
N GLY A 9 13.75 19.80 0.19
CA GLY A 9 14.60 18.71 -0.29
C GLY A 9 14.71 18.68 -1.81
N ILE A 10 13.58 18.83 -2.52
CA ILE A 10 13.55 18.87 -3.99
C ILE A 10 14.33 20.07 -4.51
N ASN A 11 14.09 21.26 -3.96
CA ASN A 11 14.82 22.47 -4.33
C ASN A 11 16.33 22.32 -4.15
N TYR A 12 16.76 21.64 -3.08
CA TYR A 12 18.18 21.35 -2.86
C TYR A 12 18.76 20.47 -3.98
N PHE A 13 18.09 19.41 -4.39
CA PHE A 13 18.56 18.57 -5.49
C PHE A 13 18.60 19.32 -6.82
N GLU A 14 17.58 20.13 -7.11
CA GLU A 14 17.53 20.95 -8.32
C GLU A 14 18.67 21.98 -8.38
N GLN A 15 18.94 22.67 -7.27
CA GLN A 15 20.07 23.62 -7.16
C GLN A 15 21.42 22.95 -7.41
N ASN A 16 21.55 21.69 -7.02
CA ASN A 16 22.74 20.87 -7.24
C ASN A 16 22.73 20.13 -8.59
N ARG A 17 21.78 20.45 -9.49
CA ARG A 17 21.64 19.84 -10.83
C ARG A 17 21.45 18.32 -10.80
N VAL A 18 20.87 17.79 -9.71
CA VAL A 18 20.52 16.38 -9.58
C VAL A 18 19.11 16.17 -10.10
N LEU A 19 18.97 15.34 -11.14
CA LEU A 19 17.67 14.97 -11.68
C LEU A 19 17.03 13.89 -10.82
N ILE A 20 15.80 14.16 -10.36
CA ILE A 20 15.03 13.18 -9.60
C ILE A 20 14.17 12.36 -10.56
N GLY A 21 14.57 11.12 -10.80
CA GLY A 21 13.84 10.18 -11.66
C GLY A 21 12.59 9.60 -11.00
N GLN A 22 12.66 9.32 -9.70
CA GLN A 22 11.57 8.73 -8.93
C GLN A 22 11.57 9.26 -7.50
N ILE A 23 10.37 9.48 -6.95
CA ILE A 23 10.14 9.81 -5.54
C ILE A 23 9.15 8.81 -4.98
N VAL A 24 9.47 8.23 -3.82
CA VAL A 24 8.58 7.37 -3.05
C VAL A 24 8.13 8.14 -1.81
N THR A 25 6.82 8.31 -1.61
CA THR A 25 6.27 8.98 -0.42
C THR A 25 5.19 8.16 0.26
N ASP A 26 4.91 8.49 1.52
CA ASP A 26 3.67 8.07 2.16
C ASP A 26 2.43 8.62 1.43
N LYS A 27 1.27 8.04 1.72
CA LYS A 27 -0.02 8.46 1.15
C LYS A 27 -0.54 9.77 1.78
N HIS A 28 0.21 10.85 1.60
CA HIS A 28 -0.17 12.19 2.05
C HIS A 28 -0.77 13.01 0.91
N LEU A 29 -2.07 13.33 1.00
CA LEU A 29 -2.84 13.92 -0.13
C LEU A 29 -2.24 15.24 -0.65
N GLN A 30 -1.76 16.11 0.25
CA GLN A 30 -1.18 17.39 -0.16
C GLN A 30 0.19 17.22 -0.85
N VAL A 31 0.92 16.17 -0.50
CA VAL A 31 2.23 15.85 -1.11
C VAL A 31 2.00 15.27 -2.49
N ALA A 32 1.11 14.29 -2.62
CA ALA A 32 0.74 13.69 -3.90
C ALA A 32 0.24 14.76 -4.89
N LYS A 33 -0.66 15.65 -4.43
CA LYS A 33 -1.16 16.76 -5.25
C LYS A 33 -0.01 17.68 -5.70
N TRP A 34 0.87 18.07 -4.78
CA TRP A 34 1.97 18.96 -5.10
C TRP A 34 2.97 18.33 -6.08
N LEU A 35 3.32 17.05 -5.90
CA LEU A 35 4.18 16.31 -6.83
C LEU A 35 3.58 16.22 -8.23
N GLN A 36 2.27 15.94 -8.32
CA GLN A 36 1.55 15.91 -9.60
C GLN A 36 1.55 17.27 -10.31
N GLU A 37 1.43 18.37 -9.56
CA GLU A 37 1.38 19.74 -10.08
C GLU A 37 2.76 20.31 -10.44
N ASN A 38 3.85 19.84 -9.80
CA ASN A 38 5.18 20.49 -9.90
C ASN A 38 6.27 19.59 -10.50
N LEU A 39 6.14 18.25 -10.44
CA LEU A 39 7.16 17.30 -10.88
C LEU A 39 6.63 16.31 -11.92
N HIS A 40 6.16 16.81 -13.06
CA HIS A 40 5.55 15.98 -14.12
C HIS A 40 6.48 14.94 -14.76
N LYS A 41 7.80 15.13 -14.69
CA LYS A 41 8.80 14.22 -15.27
C LYS A 41 9.30 13.17 -14.28
N THR A 42 8.90 13.28 -13.02
CA THR A 42 9.33 12.39 -11.95
C THR A 42 8.25 11.36 -11.68
N ILE A 43 8.65 10.09 -11.60
CA ILE A 43 7.73 9.02 -11.25
C ILE A 43 7.41 9.15 -9.75
N HIS A 44 6.14 9.35 -9.41
CA HIS A 44 5.68 9.32 -8.03
C HIS A 44 5.16 7.93 -7.69
N SER A 45 5.78 7.29 -6.70
CA SER A 45 5.33 6.00 -6.15
C SER A 45 4.92 6.17 -4.70
N ILE A 46 3.97 5.35 -4.26
CA ILE A 46 3.53 5.31 -2.87
C ILE A 46 4.33 4.22 -2.14
N ASP A 47 4.75 4.50 -0.90
CA ASP A 47 5.36 3.49 -0.05
C ASP A 47 4.36 2.36 0.25
N VAL A 48 4.61 1.20 -0.34
CA VAL A 48 3.86 -0.05 -0.18
C VAL A 48 3.85 -0.50 1.28
N TRP A 49 4.90 -0.21 2.05
CA TRP A 49 4.98 -0.59 3.45
C TRP A 49 3.90 0.08 4.29
N TYR A 50 3.55 1.34 3.99
CA TYR A 50 2.45 2.05 4.66
C TYR A 50 1.15 1.26 4.57
N PHE A 51 0.84 0.75 3.37
CA PHE A 51 -0.34 -0.07 3.11
C PHE A 51 -0.30 -1.42 3.85
N ALA A 52 0.83 -2.12 3.79
CA ALA A 52 1.03 -3.39 4.48
C ALA A 52 0.85 -3.25 6.01
N LYS A 53 1.37 -2.15 6.59
CA LYS A 53 1.21 -1.79 8.00
C LYS A 53 -0.26 -1.49 8.35
N GLY A 54 -0.98 -0.80 7.48
CA GLY A 54 -2.41 -0.54 7.63
C GLY A 54 -3.24 -1.83 7.67
N LEU A 55 -2.95 -2.77 6.77
CA LEU A 55 -3.59 -4.09 6.76
C LEU A 55 -3.24 -4.92 7.99
N LYS A 56 -1.96 -4.91 8.41
CA LYS A 56 -1.54 -5.57 9.65
C LYS A 56 -2.38 -5.14 10.84
N LYS A 57 -2.65 -3.84 10.98
CA LYS A 57 -3.50 -3.30 12.06
C LYS A 57 -4.93 -3.85 11.98
N LYS A 58 -5.52 -3.92 10.78
CA LYS A 58 -6.86 -4.48 10.57
C LYS A 58 -6.90 -5.98 10.92
N PHE A 59 -5.91 -6.75 10.48
CA PHE A 59 -5.82 -8.18 10.83
C PHE A 59 -5.61 -8.41 12.32
N LEU A 60 -4.81 -7.58 13.00
CA LEU A 60 -4.63 -7.64 14.45
C LEU A 60 -5.90 -7.28 15.22
N ALA A 61 -6.75 -6.40 14.68
CA ALA A 61 -8.06 -6.11 15.27
C ALA A 61 -9.00 -7.30 15.08
N LEU A 62 -9.04 -7.88 13.88
CA LEU A 62 -9.84 -9.06 13.58
C LEU A 62 -9.43 -10.28 14.40
N SER A 63 -8.13 -10.50 14.62
CA SER A 63 -7.64 -11.68 15.37
C SER A 63 -8.00 -11.65 16.86
N LYS A 64 -8.59 -10.56 17.36
CA LYS A 64 -9.09 -10.44 18.74
C LYS A 64 -10.57 -10.78 18.85
N GLU A 65 -11.26 -10.94 17.72
CA GLU A 65 -12.67 -11.33 17.70
C GLU A 65 -12.83 -12.84 17.88
N LYS A 66 -13.95 -13.24 18.51
CA LYS A 66 -14.31 -14.65 18.66
C LYS A 66 -14.43 -15.32 17.28
N GLU A 67 -13.84 -16.51 17.13
CA GLU A 67 -13.78 -17.31 15.90
C GLU A 67 -12.81 -16.76 14.83
N CYS A 68 -11.92 -15.85 15.20
CA CYS A 68 -10.90 -15.27 14.32
C CYS A 68 -9.48 -15.40 14.89
N GLU A 69 -9.29 -16.10 16.00
CA GLU A 69 -8.03 -16.18 16.75
C GLU A 69 -6.89 -16.77 15.92
N ASP A 70 -7.20 -17.78 15.11
CA ASP A 70 -6.26 -18.46 14.20
C ASP A 70 -5.59 -17.47 13.23
N LEU A 71 -6.25 -16.36 12.89
CA LEU A 71 -5.69 -15.35 11.99
C LEU A 71 -4.34 -14.83 12.48
N ARG A 72 -4.13 -14.80 13.81
CA ARG A 72 -2.93 -14.25 14.44
C ARG A 72 -1.64 -14.90 13.93
N ASP A 73 -1.68 -16.21 13.71
CA ASP A 73 -0.54 -16.99 13.22
C ASP A 73 -0.22 -16.68 11.75
N TRP A 74 -1.23 -16.31 10.98
CA TRP A 74 -1.11 -15.98 9.57
C TRP A 74 -0.72 -14.53 9.29
N ILE A 75 -0.88 -13.60 10.24
CA ILE A 75 -0.67 -12.16 10.02
C ILE A 75 0.72 -11.87 9.45
N LYS A 76 1.76 -12.47 10.01
CA LYS A 76 3.14 -12.24 9.55
C LYS A 76 3.30 -12.68 8.09
N SER A 77 2.84 -13.88 7.77
CA SER A 77 2.90 -14.44 6.40
C SER A 77 2.08 -13.62 5.41
N LEU A 78 0.88 -13.17 5.80
CA LEU A 78 0.00 -12.34 4.97
C LEU A 78 0.63 -10.98 4.66
N VAL A 79 1.19 -10.30 5.67
CA VAL A 79 1.84 -9.00 5.50
C VAL A 79 3.09 -9.12 4.63
N ASN A 80 3.92 -10.14 4.88
CA ASN A 80 5.13 -10.38 4.09
C ASN A 80 4.79 -10.71 2.63
N HIS A 81 3.79 -11.56 2.41
CA HIS A 81 3.35 -11.90 1.06
C HIS A 81 2.80 -10.69 0.31
N LEU A 82 2.00 -9.85 0.98
CA LEU A 82 1.45 -8.64 0.39
C LEU A 82 2.54 -7.63 0.01
N HIS A 83 3.52 -7.41 0.90
CA HIS A 83 4.68 -6.59 0.58
C HIS A 83 5.45 -7.17 -0.61
N TRP A 84 5.74 -8.48 -0.61
CA TRP A 84 6.45 -9.13 -1.71
C TRP A 84 5.71 -9.00 -3.05
N VAL A 85 4.40 -9.26 -3.09
CA VAL A 85 3.60 -9.10 -4.32
C VAL A 85 3.68 -7.67 -4.81
N LEU A 86 3.37 -6.68 -3.96
CA LEU A 86 3.35 -5.28 -4.37
C LEU A 86 4.73 -4.73 -4.76
N SER A 87 5.82 -5.26 -4.19
CA SER A 87 7.19 -4.88 -4.55
C SER A 87 7.75 -5.63 -5.77
N SER A 88 7.15 -6.78 -6.16
CA SER A 88 7.64 -7.63 -7.26
C SER A 88 6.78 -7.59 -8.52
N THR A 89 5.59 -6.98 -8.44
CA THR A 89 4.71 -6.85 -9.62
C THR A 89 5.28 -5.75 -10.52
N GLN A 90 5.93 -6.15 -11.62
CA GLN A 90 6.18 -5.25 -12.76
C GLN A 90 4.91 -5.17 -13.61
N GLU A 91 4.75 -4.08 -14.37
CA GLU A 91 3.52 -3.62 -15.05
C GLU A 91 2.83 -4.61 -16.02
N ASP A 92 3.34 -5.82 -16.22
CA ASP A 92 3.04 -6.63 -17.41
C ASP A 92 2.39 -8.01 -17.18
N GLU A 93 1.74 -8.26 -16.04
CA GLU A 93 1.03 -9.54 -15.83
C GLU A 93 -0.43 -9.36 -15.40
N ASN A 94 -1.32 -9.46 -16.40
CA ASN A 94 -2.72 -9.88 -16.36
C ASN A 94 -3.23 -10.24 -14.94
N HIS A 95 -3.74 -9.23 -14.22
CA HIS A 95 -4.06 -9.22 -12.78
C HIS A 95 -5.17 -10.20 -12.32
N SER A 96 -5.68 -11.06 -13.20
CA SER A 96 -6.88 -11.87 -12.97
C SER A 96 -6.63 -13.23 -12.28
N THR A 97 -5.39 -13.71 -12.12
CA THR A 97 -5.14 -15.13 -11.80
C THR A 97 -4.53 -15.45 -10.42
N ARG A 98 -4.28 -14.50 -9.51
CA ARG A 98 -3.59 -14.79 -8.25
C ARG A 98 -4.46 -14.74 -6.98
N ARG A 99 -5.69 -15.28 -7.02
CA ARG A 99 -6.43 -15.64 -5.79
C ARG A 99 -5.97 -17.01 -5.26
N LYS A 100 -4.73 -17.12 -4.77
CA LYS A 100 -4.40 -18.25 -3.88
C LYS A 100 -5.21 -18.05 -2.59
N ARG A 101 -6.16 -18.96 -2.31
CA ARG A 101 -7.05 -18.84 -1.15
C ARG A 101 -6.26 -19.21 0.11
N TRP A 102 -5.79 -18.17 0.82
CA TRP A 102 -5.04 -18.29 2.08
C TRP A 102 -5.90 -18.81 3.24
N LEU A 103 -7.22 -18.74 3.12
CA LEU A 103 -8.19 -19.05 4.17
C LEU A 103 -9.31 -19.96 3.65
N ARG A 104 -9.92 -20.74 4.55
CA ARG A 104 -11.04 -21.63 4.23
C ARG A 104 -12.28 -20.81 3.82
N PRO A 105 -12.91 -21.09 2.65
CA PRO A 105 -14.16 -20.44 2.25
C PRO A 105 -15.29 -20.68 3.25
N GLY A 106 -16.21 -19.72 3.38
CA GLY A 106 -17.37 -19.82 4.28
C GLY A 106 -17.05 -19.60 5.77
N THR A 107 -15.81 -19.21 6.10
CA THR A 107 -15.45 -18.81 7.46
C THR A 107 -15.72 -17.34 7.69
N LYS A 108 -16.05 -16.97 8.93
CA LYS A 108 -16.21 -15.58 9.37
C LYS A 108 -15.00 -14.69 9.07
N VAL A 109 -13.80 -15.28 9.16
CA VAL A 109 -12.54 -14.60 8.79
C VAL A 109 -12.55 -14.26 7.29
N MET A 110 -12.98 -15.18 6.43
CA MET A 110 -13.06 -14.95 4.97
C MET A 110 -14.08 -13.86 4.62
N GLU A 111 -15.25 -13.87 5.24
CA GLU A 111 -16.27 -12.83 5.04
C GLU A 111 -15.75 -11.44 5.41
N LYS A 112 -15.11 -11.32 6.58
CA LYS A 112 -14.51 -10.06 7.04
C LYS A 112 -13.33 -9.62 6.18
N LEU A 113 -12.53 -10.56 5.69
CA LEU A 113 -11.42 -10.26 4.78
C LEU A 113 -11.94 -9.72 3.45
N GLU A 114 -12.98 -10.32 2.87
CA GLU A 114 -13.64 -9.81 1.66
C GLU A 114 -14.22 -8.41 1.88
N LEU A 115 -14.84 -8.15 3.03
CA LEU A 115 -15.31 -6.79 3.38
C LEU A 115 -14.17 -5.77 3.45
N ILE A 116 -13.03 -6.15 4.04
CA ILE A 116 -11.86 -5.29 4.10
C ILE A 116 -11.35 -5.02 2.69
N VAL A 117 -11.06 -6.06 1.91
CA VAL A 117 -10.48 -5.95 0.55
C VAL A 117 -11.37 -5.14 -0.38
N ASN A 118 -12.69 -5.29 -0.29
CA ASN A 118 -13.64 -4.56 -1.14
C ASN A 118 -14.03 -3.18 -0.59
N SER A 119 -13.53 -2.78 0.58
CA SER A 119 -13.85 -1.48 1.17
C SER A 119 -13.43 -0.33 0.25
N ARG A 120 -14.21 0.78 0.28
CA ARG A 120 -13.87 2.00 -0.47
C ARG A 120 -12.46 2.51 -0.15
N GLN A 121 -12.03 2.33 1.10
CA GLN A 121 -10.69 2.68 1.53
C GLN A 121 -9.63 1.82 0.82
N MET A 122 -9.79 0.49 0.82
CA MET A 122 -8.86 -0.41 0.13
C MET A 122 -8.79 -0.17 -1.37
N LYS A 123 -9.92 0.09 -2.04
CA LYS A 123 -9.96 0.43 -3.47
C LYS A 123 -9.26 1.75 -3.80
N ARG A 124 -9.15 2.67 -2.84
CA ARG A 124 -8.37 3.92 -2.98
C ARG A 124 -6.89 3.71 -2.64
N ASP A 125 -6.58 2.71 -1.82
CA ASP A 125 -5.23 2.43 -1.32
C ASP A 125 -4.41 1.56 -2.29
N ILE A 126 -5.09 0.70 -3.05
CA ILE A 126 -4.49 -0.01 -4.18
C ILE A 126 -4.48 0.97 -5.36
N PRO A 127 -3.32 1.28 -5.96
CA PRO A 127 -3.29 1.99 -7.23
C PRO A 127 -4.14 1.18 -8.22
N MET A 128 -5.30 1.70 -8.65
CA MET A 128 -5.87 1.20 -9.90
C MET A 128 -4.96 1.74 -10.99
N PHE A 129 -4.09 0.86 -11.48
CA PHE A 129 -3.42 1.02 -12.75
C PHE A 129 -4.46 1.05 -13.87
#